data_AF-A0A8J6MVF3-F1
#
_entry.id   AF-A0A8J6MVF3-F1
#
_cell.length_a   1.000
_cell.length_b   1.000
_cell.length_c   1.000
_cell.angle_alpha   90.00
_cell.angle_beta   90.00
_cell.angle_gamma   90.00
#
_symmetry.space_group_name_H-M   'P 1'
#
loop_
_entity.id
_entity.type
_entity.pdbx_description
1 polymer ?
#
loop_
_entity_poly.entity_id
_entity_poly.type
_entity_poly.pdbx_seq_one_letter_code
_entity_poly.pdbx_strand_id
1 'polypeptide(L)'
;AKFVFIGGGGGSLHLLQNSGIPEGKHIGGFPVSGLFMVCNNPNVIAQHHSKVYGKAKIGAPPMSVPHLDTRFIDNKKSLLFGPFAGFSPKFLKTGSIFDLVTSVKPNNFLTMLAAGAKNISLTKYLIGQVMLSKEKRMEELRQFIPNAKAEDWDLVVAGQRVQVIKDTKAGGKGTLQFGTEVICAADGSIAALLGASPGASTAVHVMLEVIEKCFPQHLKEWEPKIKEMIPSYGVLLSENVELFHEIHTSTSVTLGLN
;
A
#
# COMPACT_ATOMS: atom_id res chain seq x y z
N ALA A 1 8.34 27.37 3.64
CA ALA A 1 6.89 27.29 3.94
C ALA A 1 6.72 27.19 5.46
N LYS A 2 5.55 27.56 6.01
CA LYS A 2 5.27 27.42 7.46
C LYS A 2 4.96 25.98 7.88
N PHE A 3 4.42 25.18 6.97
CA PHE A 3 4.19 23.74 7.10
C PHE A 3 4.41 23.07 5.74
N VAL A 4 4.89 21.82 5.73
CA VAL A 4 5.06 21.02 4.51
C VAL A 4 4.45 19.63 4.70
N PHE A 5 3.52 19.24 3.83
CA PHE A 5 3.03 17.87 3.74
C PHE A 5 3.67 17.15 2.56
N ILE A 6 4.39 16.05 2.82
CA ILE A 6 5.02 15.21 1.80
C ILE A 6 4.10 14.03 1.48
N GLY A 7 3.42 14.12 0.34
CA GLY A 7 2.54 13.08 -0.22
C GLY A 7 3.01 12.57 -1.60
N GLY A 8 4.32 12.44 -1.82
CA GLY A 8 4.93 12.14 -3.12
C GLY A 8 4.98 10.66 -3.50
N GLY A 9 4.11 9.81 -2.95
CA GLY A 9 4.15 8.36 -3.15
C GLY A 9 5.49 7.75 -2.71
N GLY A 10 6.09 6.88 -3.54
CA GLY A 10 7.42 6.32 -3.23
C GLY A 10 8.52 7.38 -3.10
N GLY A 11 8.37 8.54 -3.75
CA GLY A 11 9.32 9.66 -3.67
C GLY A 11 9.32 10.37 -2.31
N SER A 12 8.30 10.14 -1.46
CA SER A 12 8.23 10.73 -0.13
C SER A 12 9.45 10.40 0.73
N LEU A 13 10.07 9.22 0.55
CA LEU A 13 11.25 8.84 1.33
C LEU A 13 12.44 9.75 1.06
N HIS A 14 12.72 10.08 -0.19
CA HIS A 14 13.82 11.00 -0.52
C HIS A 14 13.55 12.41 0.00
N LEU A 15 12.31 12.89 -0.11
CA LEU A 15 11.92 14.21 0.40
C LEU A 15 12.05 14.28 1.92
N LEU A 16 11.66 13.21 2.64
CA LEU A 16 11.85 13.10 4.08
C LEU A 16 13.34 13.04 4.47
N GLN A 17 14.17 12.31 3.72
CA GLN A 17 15.60 12.28 3.99
C GLN A 17 16.26 13.65 3.76
N ASN A 18 15.80 14.38 2.74
CA ASN A 18 16.31 15.71 2.40
C ASN A 18 15.83 16.79 3.37
N SER A 19 14.72 16.58 4.10
CA SER A 19 14.26 17.55 5.11
C SER A 19 15.20 17.64 6.32
N GLY A 20 16.01 16.60 6.56
CA GLY A 20 16.99 16.58 7.65
C GLY A 20 16.40 16.40 9.05
N ILE A 21 15.09 16.18 9.17
CA ILE A 21 14.45 16.01 10.48
C ILE A 21 14.93 14.73 11.18
N PRO A 22 15.11 14.74 12.51
CA PRO A 22 15.54 13.57 13.26
C PRO A 22 14.66 12.33 13.06
N GLU A 23 13.34 12.53 12.91
CA GLU A 23 12.34 11.46 12.78
C GLU A 23 12.40 10.73 11.44
N GLY A 24 13.05 11.34 10.43
CA GLY A 24 13.34 10.70 9.14
C GLY A 24 14.57 9.79 9.17
N LYS A 25 15.37 9.81 10.25
CA LYS A 25 16.51 8.90 10.41
C LYS A 25 16.02 7.49 10.70
N HIS A 26 16.83 6.48 10.36
CA HIS A 26 16.47 5.07 10.50
C HIS A 26 15.18 4.68 9.74
N ILE A 27 14.78 5.46 8.74
CA ILE A 27 13.71 5.13 7.81
C ILE A 27 14.32 4.69 6.48
N GLY A 28 13.98 3.48 6.05
CA GLY A 28 14.37 2.91 4.77
C GLY A 28 13.14 2.61 3.91
N GLY A 29 13.41 2.26 2.65
CA GLY A 29 12.39 1.88 1.68
C GLY A 29 12.83 0.66 0.89
N PHE A 30 11.92 -0.29 0.70
CA PHE A 30 12.12 -1.42 -0.21
C PHE A 30 11.08 -1.38 -1.32
N PRO A 31 11.48 -1.21 -2.59
CA PRO A 31 10.55 -1.14 -3.68
C PRO A 31 9.97 -2.52 -4.00
N VAL A 32 8.66 -2.59 -4.10
CA VAL A 32 7.90 -3.78 -4.50
C VAL A 32 7.06 -3.41 -5.72
N SER A 33 7.12 -4.22 -6.75
CA SER A 33 6.27 -4.09 -7.94
C SER A 33 5.38 -5.33 -8.07
N GLY A 34 4.23 -5.15 -8.71
CA GLY A 34 3.33 -6.25 -9.07
C GLY A 34 3.32 -6.43 -10.57
N LEU A 35 3.18 -7.67 -11.02
CA LEU A 35 2.93 -8.01 -12.41
C LEU A 35 1.55 -8.67 -12.51
N PHE A 36 0.82 -8.39 -13.57
CA PHE A 36 -0.42 -9.07 -13.90
C PHE A 36 -0.37 -9.61 -15.32
N MET A 37 -1.02 -10.74 -15.56
CA MET A 37 -1.35 -11.17 -16.90
C MET A 37 -2.71 -10.58 -17.27
N VAL A 38 -2.81 -9.90 -18.40
CA VAL A 38 -4.04 -9.29 -18.91
C VAL A 38 -4.52 -10.09 -20.10
N CYS A 39 -5.77 -10.49 -20.10
CA CYS A 39 -6.39 -11.15 -21.23
C CYS A 39 -6.78 -10.11 -22.29
N ASN A 40 -6.41 -10.38 -23.55
CA ASN A 40 -6.76 -9.55 -24.70
C ASN A 40 -7.88 -10.17 -25.56
N ASN A 41 -8.37 -11.36 -25.20
CA ASN A 41 -9.41 -12.06 -25.94
C ASN A 41 -10.82 -11.70 -25.43
N PRO A 42 -11.64 -10.96 -26.21
CA PRO A 42 -12.96 -10.51 -25.77
C PRO A 42 -13.91 -11.66 -25.40
N ASN A 43 -13.79 -12.81 -26.07
CA ASN A 43 -14.66 -13.96 -25.82
C ASN A 43 -14.37 -14.60 -24.46
N VAL A 44 -13.10 -14.60 -24.04
CA VAL A 44 -12.71 -15.07 -22.70
C VAL A 44 -13.16 -14.04 -21.65
N ILE A 45 -12.90 -12.75 -21.88
CA ILE A 45 -13.29 -11.68 -20.95
C ILE A 45 -14.82 -11.65 -20.73
N ALA A 46 -15.61 -11.89 -21.77
CA ALA A 46 -17.07 -11.92 -21.69
C ALA A 46 -17.58 -12.97 -20.69
N GLN A 47 -16.93 -14.13 -20.61
CA GLN A 47 -17.35 -15.25 -19.77
C GLN A 47 -17.11 -15.05 -18.26
N HIS A 48 -16.22 -14.14 -17.86
CA HIS A 48 -15.85 -13.94 -16.45
C HIS A 48 -16.46 -12.65 -15.89
N HIS A 49 -17.22 -12.72 -14.79
CA HIS A 49 -17.91 -11.58 -14.19
C HIS A 49 -17.54 -11.29 -12.74
N SER A 50 -16.63 -12.08 -12.17
CA SER A 50 -16.31 -12.05 -10.75
C SER A 50 -14.81 -11.91 -10.52
N LYS A 51 -14.48 -11.66 -9.25
CA LYS A 51 -13.13 -11.75 -8.70
C LYS A 51 -13.00 -13.07 -7.94
N VAL A 52 -12.08 -13.93 -8.36
CA VAL A 52 -11.89 -15.27 -7.81
C VAL A 52 -10.51 -15.37 -7.18
N TYR A 53 -10.48 -15.62 -5.88
CA TYR A 53 -9.24 -15.79 -5.12
C TYR A 53 -8.79 -17.24 -5.12
N GLY A 54 -7.49 -17.46 -5.31
CA GLY A 54 -6.88 -18.78 -5.12
C GLY A 54 -6.68 -19.14 -3.66
N LYS A 55 -6.30 -20.39 -3.42
CA LYS A 55 -5.79 -20.83 -2.12
C LYS A 55 -4.34 -20.40 -1.96
N ALA A 56 -3.98 -19.85 -0.79
CA ALA A 56 -2.59 -19.56 -0.48
C ALA A 56 -1.74 -20.84 -0.49
N LYS A 57 -0.62 -20.84 -1.23
CA LYS A 57 0.37 -21.90 -1.12
C LYS A 57 1.00 -21.86 0.29
N ILE A 58 1.37 -23.02 0.82
CA ILE A 58 2.06 -23.11 2.11
C ILE A 58 3.36 -22.31 2.01
N GLY A 59 3.55 -21.35 2.94
CA GLY A 59 4.71 -20.47 2.97
C GLY A 59 4.63 -19.23 2.07
N ALA A 60 3.54 -19.03 1.32
CA ALA A 60 3.34 -17.79 0.58
C ALA A 60 3.02 -16.62 1.54
N PRO A 61 3.60 -15.43 1.32
CA PRO A 61 3.23 -14.23 2.08
C PRO A 61 1.72 -13.95 2.00
N PRO A 62 1.07 -13.45 3.08
CA PRO A 62 -0.38 -13.24 3.13
C PRO A 62 -0.95 -12.39 1.98
N MET A 63 -0.13 -11.51 1.39
CA MET A 63 -0.53 -10.55 0.37
C MET A 63 -0.26 -11.00 -1.08
N SER A 64 0.22 -12.23 -1.30
CA SER A 64 0.81 -12.66 -2.58
C SER A 64 0.01 -13.68 -3.37
N VAL A 65 -1.23 -13.99 -2.97
CA VAL A 65 -2.01 -15.03 -3.63
C VAL A 65 -2.57 -14.50 -4.95
N PRO A 66 -2.25 -15.14 -6.09
CA PRO A 66 -2.84 -14.77 -7.37
C PRO A 66 -4.35 -14.98 -7.36
N HIS A 67 -5.04 -14.09 -8.06
CA HIS A 67 -6.47 -14.11 -8.23
C HIS A 67 -6.82 -13.72 -9.65
N LEU A 68 -7.94 -14.26 -10.13
CA LEU A 68 -8.55 -13.87 -11.39
C LEU A 68 -9.49 -12.69 -11.11
N ASP A 69 -9.28 -11.58 -11.80
CA ASP A 69 -9.93 -10.30 -11.49
C ASP A 69 -10.60 -9.71 -12.72
N THR A 70 -11.93 -9.61 -12.68
CA THR A 70 -12.69 -8.86 -13.69
C THR A 70 -12.76 -7.41 -13.26
N ARG A 71 -12.29 -6.49 -14.11
CA ARG A 71 -12.29 -5.04 -13.85
C ARG A 71 -12.95 -4.27 -14.98
N PHE A 72 -13.43 -3.07 -14.66
CA PHE A 72 -13.79 -2.06 -15.66
C PHE A 72 -12.72 -0.97 -15.62
N ILE A 73 -12.00 -0.81 -16.74
CA ILE A 73 -10.97 0.20 -16.93
C ILE A 73 -11.40 1.01 -18.14
N ASP A 74 -11.58 2.33 -17.95
CA ASP A 74 -12.11 3.23 -18.99
C ASP A 74 -13.42 2.71 -19.61
N ASN A 75 -14.35 2.25 -18.76
CA ASN A 75 -15.62 1.60 -19.13
C ASN A 75 -15.48 0.31 -19.96
N LYS A 76 -14.28 -0.22 -20.14
CA LYS A 76 -14.01 -1.48 -20.82
C LYS A 76 -13.79 -2.62 -19.84
N LYS A 77 -14.53 -3.71 -20.01
CA LYS A 77 -14.34 -4.95 -19.25
C LYS A 77 -12.95 -5.53 -19.58
N SER A 78 -12.17 -5.81 -18.54
CA SER A 78 -10.80 -6.35 -18.61
C SER A 78 -10.68 -7.52 -17.64
N LEU A 79 -9.92 -8.54 -18.02
CA LEU A 79 -9.67 -9.72 -17.19
C LEU A 79 -8.17 -9.79 -16.88
N LEU A 80 -7.84 -9.81 -15.59
CA LEU A 80 -6.46 -9.83 -15.11
C LEU A 80 -6.21 -11.04 -14.22
N PHE A 81 -4.98 -11.54 -14.20
CA PHE A 81 -4.55 -12.60 -13.31
C PHE A 81 -3.23 -12.24 -12.64
N GLY A 82 -3.18 -12.34 -11.31
CA GLY A 82 -2.03 -11.96 -10.50
C GLY A 82 -2.45 -11.55 -9.09
N PRO A 83 -1.60 -10.84 -8.32
CA PRO A 83 -0.30 -10.34 -8.71
C PRO A 83 0.78 -11.42 -8.68
N PHE A 84 1.74 -11.34 -9.59
CA PHE A 84 3.06 -11.95 -9.46
C PHE A 84 4.05 -10.91 -8.94
N ALA A 85 5.12 -11.33 -8.27
CA ALA A 85 6.13 -10.38 -7.84
C ALA A 85 6.88 -9.80 -9.04
N GLY A 86 6.97 -8.47 -9.09
CA GLY A 86 7.88 -7.73 -9.94
C GLY A 86 8.94 -7.02 -9.10
N PHE A 87 10.03 -6.62 -9.75
CA PHE A 87 11.06 -5.80 -9.12
C PHE A 87 11.43 -4.63 -10.02
N SER A 88 11.57 -3.46 -9.40
CA SER A 88 12.10 -2.25 -10.02
C SER A 88 12.75 -1.44 -8.92
N PRO A 89 13.97 -0.91 -9.11
CA PRO A 89 14.64 -0.08 -8.11
C PRO A 89 14.05 1.33 -8.02
N LYS A 90 13.17 1.71 -8.97
CA LYS A 90 12.51 3.01 -9.02
C LYS A 90 11.46 3.13 -7.92
N PHE A 91 11.31 4.31 -7.34
CA PHE A 91 10.27 4.60 -6.35
C PHE A 91 9.01 5.22 -6.98
N LEU A 92 9.16 5.83 -8.16
CA LEU A 92 8.07 6.39 -8.96
C LEU A 92 7.99 5.71 -10.34
N LYS A 93 6.82 5.79 -10.99
CA LYS A 93 6.62 5.26 -12.36
C LYS A 93 7.67 5.80 -13.34
N THR A 94 7.99 7.09 -13.22
CA THR A 94 9.00 7.80 -14.00
C THR A 94 10.20 8.23 -13.14
N GLY A 95 10.56 7.42 -12.14
CA GLY A 95 11.69 7.66 -11.21
C GLY A 95 13.05 7.20 -11.72
N SER A 96 14.08 7.36 -10.89
CA SER A 96 15.46 6.99 -11.21
C SER A 96 15.72 5.52 -10.94
N ILE A 97 16.54 4.88 -11.79
CA ILE A 97 17.05 3.52 -11.53
C ILE A 97 17.92 3.48 -10.26
N PHE A 98 18.40 4.64 -9.80
CA PHE A 98 19.22 4.79 -8.61
C PHE A 98 18.41 5.13 -7.34
N ASP A 99 17.07 5.21 -7.38
CA ASP A 99 16.25 5.59 -6.22
C ASP A 99 16.56 4.70 -5.00
N LEU A 100 16.53 3.37 -5.15
CA LEU A 100 16.87 2.45 -4.07
C LEU A 100 18.28 2.69 -3.51
N VAL A 101 19.31 2.79 -4.36
CA VAL A 101 20.70 2.97 -3.92
C VAL A 101 20.88 4.32 -3.21
N THR A 102 20.33 5.39 -3.78
CA THR A 102 20.44 6.74 -3.22
C THR A 102 19.61 6.92 -1.96
N SER A 103 18.62 6.06 -1.71
CA SER A 103 17.82 6.04 -0.47
C SER A 103 18.57 5.41 0.71
N VAL A 104 19.64 4.66 0.45
CA VAL A 104 20.50 4.10 1.49
C VAL A 104 21.45 5.20 1.97
N LYS A 105 21.32 5.57 3.24
CA LYS A 105 22.10 6.59 3.93
C LYS A 105 22.83 5.97 5.13
N PRO A 106 23.93 6.57 5.62
CA PRO A 106 24.63 6.06 6.81
C PRO A 106 23.71 5.87 8.03
N ASN A 107 22.69 6.72 8.17
CA ASN A 107 21.74 6.68 9.29
C ASN A 107 20.61 5.65 9.14
N ASN A 108 20.42 5.01 7.99
CA ASN A 108 19.41 3.95 7.82
C ASN A 108 20.00 2.62 7.31
N PHE A 109 21.30 2.59 7.00
CA PHE A 109 22.00 1.42 6.48
C PHE A 109 21.81 0.18 7.35
N LEU A 110 22.06 0.29 8.66
CA LEU A 110 21.90 -0.83 9.59
C LEU A 110 20.45 -1.29 9.69
N THR A 111 19.49 -0.37 9.63
CA THR A 111 18.06 -0.66 9.62
C THR A 111 17.66 -1.44 8.36
N MET A 112 18.17 -1.06 7.19
CA MET A 112 17.93 -1.78 5.94
C MET A 112 18.57 -3.17 5.92
N LEU A 113 19.82 -3.31 6.41
CA LEU A 113 20.47 -4.62 6.54
C LEU A 113 19.70 -5.55 7.48
N ALA A 114 19.27 -5.04 8.65
CA ALA A 114 18.48 -5.80 9.60
C ALA A 114 17.16 -6.28 8.98
N ALA A 115 16.51 -5.45 8.16
CA ALA A 115 15.30 -5.83 7.43
C ALA A 115 15.57 -6.96 6.42
N GLY A 116 16.67 -6.87 5.66
CA GLY A 116 17.06 -7.93 4.72
C GLY A 116 17.29 -9.27 5.42
N ALA A 117 18.02 -9.26 6.55
CA ALA A 117 18.29 -10.47 7.33
C ALA A 117 17.04 -11.08 7.96
N LYS A 118 16.13 -10.26 8.48
CA LYS A 118 14.86 -10.73 9.08
C LYS A 118 13.89 -11.32 8.07
N ASN A 119 13.97 -10.87 6.82
CA ASN A 119 13.00 -11.22 5.79
C ASN A 119 13.57 -12.10 4.69
N ILE A 120 14.62 -12.89 4.97
CA ILE A 120 15.27 -13.77 3.98
C ILE A 120 14.26 -14.69 3.28
N SER A 121 13.29 -15.24 4.01
CA SER A 121 12.25 -16.09 3.41
C SER A 121 11.40 -15.33 2.38
N LEU A 122 10.95 -14.13 2.73
CA LEU A 122 10.20 -13.25 1.84
C LEU A 122 11.07 -12.83 0.63
N THR A 123 12.32 -12.44 0.86
CA THR A 123 13.27 -12.07 -0.21
C THR A 123 13.48 -13.23 -1.18
N LYS A 124 13.72 -14.45 -0.70
CA LYS A 124 13.84 -15.65 -1.53
C LYS A 124 12.57 -15.91 -2.35
N TYR A 125 11.40 -15.79 -1.71
CA TYR A 125 10.12 -15.94 -2.40
C TYR A 125 9.94 -14.91 -3.52
N LEU A 126 10.20 -13.64 -3.25
CA LEU A 126 10.09 -12.56 -4.23
C LEU A 126 11.06 -12.75 -5.40
N ILE A 127 12.32 -13.14 -5.13
CA ILE A 127 13.29 -13.46 -6.19
C ILE A 127 12.77 -14.62 -7.06
N GLY A 128 12.28 -15.69 -6.44
CA GLY A 128 11.70 -16.82 -7.18
C GLY A 128 10.53 -16.41 -8.07
N GLN A 129 9.64 -15.55 -7.57
CA GLN A 129 8.50 -15.01 -8.32
C GLN A 129 8.92 -14.10 -9.49
N VAL A 130 9.93 -13.25 -9.28
CA VAL A 130 10.50 -12.39 -10.34
C VAL A 130 11.12 -13.25 -11.45
N MET A 131 11.77 -14.36 -11.10
CA MET A 131 12.41 -15.29 -12.04
C MET A 131 11.42 -16.22 -12.77
N LEU A 132 10.12 -16.17 -12.48
CA LEU A 132 9.15 -16.99 -13.22
C LEU A 132 9.13 -16.61 -14.70
N SER A 133 8.99 -17.61 -15.58
CA SER A 133 8.72 -17.40 -17.01
C SER A 133 7.24 -17.11 -17.24
N LYS A 134 6.87 -16.65 -18.45
CA LYS A 134 5.47 -16.49 -18.85
C LYS A 134 4.73 -17.83 -18.74
N GLU A 135 5.36 -18.92 -19.15
CA GLU A 135 4.79 -20.26 -19.14
C GLU A 135 4.43 -20.72 -17.71
N LYS A 136 5.32 -20.50 -16.73
CA LYS A 136 5.03 -20.84 -15.32
C LYS A 136 3.88 -20.00 -14.75
N ARG A 137 3.77 -18.73 -15.15
CA ARG A 137 2.62 -17.88 -14.77
C ARG A 137 1.34 -18.39 -15.42
N MET A 138 1.40 -18.84 -16.67
CA MET A 138 0.28 -19.47 -17.38
C MET A 138 -0.14 -20.80 -16.73
N GLU A 139 0.79 -21.60 -16.20
CA GLU A 139 0.47 -22.82 -15.43
C GLU A 139 -0.37 -22.49 -14.19
N GLU A 140 -0.03 -21.42 -13.45
CA GLU A 140 -0.84 -20.96 -12.31
C GLU A 140 -2.22 -20.46 -12.76
N LEU A 141 -2.30 -19.69 -13.86
CA LEU A 141 -3.57 -19.25 -14.43
C LEU A 141 -4.46 -20.43 -14.84
N ARG A 142 -3.88 -21.50 -15.38
CA ARG A 142 -4.64 -22.70 -15.79
C ARG A 142 -5.28 -23.44 -14.62
N GLN A 143 -4.89 -23.16 -13.38
CA GLN A 143 -5.62 -23.64 -12.21
C GLN A 143 -6.99 -22.94 -12.05
N PHE A 144 -7.18 -21.78 -12.66
CA PHE A 144 -8.43 -21.02 -12.69
C PHE A 144 -9.15 -21.14 -14.03
N ILE A 145 -8.40 -21.15 -15.14
CA ILE A 145 -8.92 -21.27 -16.50
C ILE A 145 -8.15 -22.39 -17.22
N PRO A 146 -8.55 -23.67 -17.08
CA PRO A 146 -7.80 -24.82 -17.58
C PRO A 146 -7.41 -24.74 -19.06
N ASN A 147 -8.28 -24.14 -19.88
CA ASN A 147 -8.11 -24.02 -21.33
C ASN A 147 -7.44 -22.71 -21.77
N ALA A 148 -6.84 -21.94 -20.85
CA ALA A 148 -6.20 -20.66 -21.19
C ALA A 148 -5.02 -20.85 -22.17
N LYS A 149 -5.09 -20.12 -23.28
CA LYS A 149 -4.05 -20.09 -24.32
C LYS A 149 -3.07 -18.96 -24.05
N ALA A 150 -1.77 -19.22 -24.18
CA ALA A 150 -0.74 -18.23 -23.82
C ALA A 150 -0.74 -16.99 -24.73
N GLU A 151 -1.24 -17.10 -25.95
CA GLU A 151 -1.39 -16.00 -26.92
C GLU A 151 -2.45 -14.96 -26.51
N ASP A 152 -3.42 -15.35 -25.69
CA ASP A 152 -4.49 -14.45 -25.24
C ASP A 152 -4.06 -13.56 -24.07
N TRP A 153 -2.88 -13.77 -23.48
CA TRP A 153 -2.46 -13.16 -22.21
C TRP A 153 -1.11 -12.48 -22.30
N ASP A 154 -1.07 -11.21 -21.92
CA ASP A 154 0.16 -10.40 -21.88
C ASP A 154 0.52 -9.95 -20.47
N LEU A 155 1.82 -9.81 -20.21
CA LEU A 155 2.32 -9.36 -18.93
C LEU A 155 2.33 -7.84 -18.87
N VAL A 156 1.68 -7.27 -17.86
CA VAL A 156 1.70 -5.84 -17.56
C VAL A 156 2.33 -5.57 -16.21
N VAL A 157 3.11 -4.50 -16.13
CA VAL A 157 3.66 -4.01 -14.86
C VAL A 157 2.60 -3.15 -14.18
N ALA A 158 2.20 -3.56 -12.97
CA ALA A 158 1.32 -2.77 -12.13
C ALA A 158 2.10 -1.66 -11.39
N GLY A 159 1.36 -0.87 -10.61
CA GLY A 159 1.93 0.25 -9.85
C GLY A 159 3.17 -0.13 -9.01
N GLN A 160 4.05 0.85 -8.85
CA GLN A 160 5.22 0.76 -7.99
C GLN A 160 4.84 1.13 -6.56
N ARG A 161 5.30 0.35 -5.58
CA ARG A 161 5.13 0.65 -4.16
C ARG A 161 6.48 0.66 -3.46
N VAL A 162 6.64 1.50 -2.44
CA VAL A 162 7.81 1.47 -1.55
C VAL A 162 7.34 1.02 -0.18
N GLN A 163 7.82 -0.14 0.27
CA GLN A 163 7.53 -0.63 1.60
C GLN A 163 8.44 0.05 2.61
N VAL A 164 7.86 0.62 3.67
CA VAL A 164 8.62 1.32 4.70
C VAL A 164 9.34 0.32 5.58
N ILE A 165 10.61 0.60 5.83
CA ILE A 165 11.41 -0.08 6.84
C ILE A 165 11.70 0.93 7.94
N LYS A 166 11.35 0.58 9.19
CA LYS A 166 11.68 1.41 10.35
C LYS A 166 12.03 0.55 11.55
N ASP A 167 12.70 1.15 12.51
CA ASP A 167 12.91 0.54 13.82
C ASP A 167 11.61 0.69 14.66
N THR A 168 11.23 -0.36 15.37
CA THR A 168 10.00 -0.40 16.18
C THR A 168 10.28 -1.00 17.55
N LYS A 169 9.49 -0.65 18.57
CA LYS A 169 9.64 -1.24 19.91
C LYS A 169 9.40 -2.75 19.92
N ALA A 170 8.36 -3.21 19.23
CA ALA A 170 8.00 -4.63 19.18
C ALA A 170 8.87 -5.46 18.22
N GLY A 171 9.20 -4.92 17.05
CA GLY A 171 9.94 -5.65 16.00
C GLY A 171 11.45 -5.38 16.00
N GLY A 172 11.95 -4.48 16.84
CA GLY A 172 13.35 -4.06 16.87
C GLY A 172 13.78 -3.31 15.60
N LYS A 173 15.06 -3.40 15.25
CA LYS A 173 15.61 -2.75 14.05
C LYS A 173 15.14 -3.39 12.76
N GLY A 174 14.87 -2.59 11.72
CA GLY A 174 14.57 -3.12 10.38
C GLY A 174 13.23 -3.82 10.25
N THR A 175 12.18 -3.32 10.89
CA THR A 175 10.83 -3.86 10.76
C THR A 175 10.17 -3.35 9.49
N LEU A 176 9.70 -4.26 8.63
CA LEU A 176 8.85 -3.93 7.49
C LEU A 176 7.46 -3.52 7.99
N GLN A 177 7.03 -2.33 7.64
CA GLN A 177 5.66 -1.87 7.87
C GLN A 177 4.84 -2.15 6.63
N PHE A 178 3.68 -2.78 6.74
CA PHE A 178 2.81 -3.08 5.60
C PHE A 178 1.70 -2.04 5.36
N GLY A 179 1.55 -1.08 6.27
CA GLY A 179 0.55 -0.01 6.22
C GLY A 179 1.06 1.31 5.65
N THR A 180 0.24 2.34 5.86
CA THR A 180 0.60 3.74 5.69
C THR A 180 1.30 4.21 6.96
N GLU A 181 2.43 4.90 6.83
CA GLU A 181 3.15 5.49 7.95
C GLU A 181 3.17 7.01 7.80
N VAL A 182 2.88 7.72 8.89
CA VAL A 182 3.03 9.17 8.99
C VAL A 182 4.22 9.49 9.89
N ILE A 183 5.18 10.23 9.35
CA ILE A 183 6.32 10.74 10.09
C ILE A 183 6.16 12.25 10.21
N CYS A 184 5.95 12.74 11.43
CA CYS A 184 5.86 14.17 11.72
C CYS A 184 7.13 14.63 12.44
N ALA A 185 7.60 15.83 12.13
CA ALA A 185 8.61 16.49 12.95
C ALA A 185 8.01 16.87 14.31
N ALA A 186 8.83 16.82 15.37
CA ALA A 186 8.41 17.20 16.72
C ALA A 186 7.89 18.64 16.83
N ASP A 187 8.34 19.55 15.96
CA ASP A 187 7.89 20.94 15.92
C ASP A 187 6.63 21.16 15.05
N GLY A 188 6.09 20.09 14.46
CA GLY A 188 4.91 20.13 13.61
C GLY A 188 5.13 20.77 12.23
N SER A 189 6.36 21.17 11.87
CA SER A 189 6.64 21.91 10.63
C SER A 189 6.53 21.05 9.35
N ILE A 190 6.62 19.73 9.49
CA ILE A 190 6.57 18.80 8.36
C ILE A 190 5.90 17.49 8.75
N ALA A 191 5.12 16.93 7.82
CA ALA A 191 4.57 15.58 7.90
C ALA A 191 4.83 14.84 6.59
N ALA A 192 5.30 13.60 6.66
CA ALA A 192 5.58 12.76 5.50
C ALA A 192 4.78 11.47 5.54
N LEU A 193 4.03 11.24 4.46
CA LEU A 193 3.25 10.03 4.23
C LEU A 193 4.06 9.02 3.42
N LEU A 194 4.27 7.84 3.99
CA LEU A 194 5.07 6.77 3.42
C LEU A 194 4.28 5.45 3.39
N GLY A 195 4.73 4.51 2.54
CA GLY A 195 4.20 3.14 2.56
C GLY A 195 2.97 2.94 1.68
N ALA A 196 1.95 2.28 2.22
CA ALA A 196 0.69 2.09 1.50
C ALA A 196 0.04 3.44 1.21
N SER A 197 -0.52 3.60 0.01
CA SER A 197 -1.49 4.69 -0.21
C SER A 197 -2.66 4.44 0.74
N PRO A 198 -3.07 5.43 1.56
CA PRO A 198 -4.24 5.29 2.39
C PRO A 198 -5.46 5.08 1.48
N GLY A 199 -6.23 4.04 1.75
CA GLY A 199 -7.52 3.82 1.10
C GLY A 199 -8.58 4.73 1.69
N ALA A 200 -9.79 4.71 1.12
CA ALA A 200 -10.91 5.50 1.64
C ALA A 200 -11.17 5.24 3.14
N SER A 201 -10.96 4.01 3.61
CA SER A 201 -11.16 3.62 5.00
C SER A 201 -10.09 4.14 5.98
N THR A 202 -8.91 4.57 5.49
CA THR A 202 -7.81 4.99 6.36
C THR A 202 -7.39 6.45 6.15
N ALA A 203 -7.75 7.08 5.03
CA ALA A 203 -7.30 8.43 4.71
C ALA A 203 -7.73 9.47 5.75
N VAL A 204 -8.99 9.40 6.21
CA VAL A 204 -9.52 10.32 7.23
C VAL A 204 -8.74 10.17 8.54
N HIS A 205 -8.53 8.94 9.01
CA HIS A 205 -7.78 8.67 10.25
C HIS A 205 -6.34 9.20 10.16
N VAL A 206 -5.67 8.97 9.03
CA VAL A 206 -4.31 9.47 8.77
C VAL A 206 -4.26 11.01 8.77
N MET A 207 -5.26 11.69 8.21
CA MET A 207 -5.31 13.16 8.23
C MET A 207 -5.62 13.73 9.62
N LEU A 208 -6.48 13.06 10.40
CA LEU A 208 -6.69 13.42 11.80
C LEU A 208 -5.39 13.30 12.60
N GLU A 209 -4.61 12.23 12.40
CA GLU A 209 -3.29 12.07 13.04
C GLU A 209 -2.32 13.22 12.68
N VAL A 210 -2.32 13.66 11.41
CA VAL A 210 -1.51 14.82 10.99
C VAL A 210 -1.98 16.10 11.66
N ILE A 211 -3.29 16.33 11.72
CA ILE A 211 -3.87 17.51 12.40
C ILE A 211 -3.46 17.52 13.88
N GLU A 212 -3.59 16.39 14.57
CA GLU A 212 -3.27 16.27 15.99
C GLU A 212 -1.79 16.52 16.28
N LYS A 213 -0.90 16.00 15.44
CA LYS A 213 0.56 16.10 15.64
C LYS A 213 1.14 17.43 15.18
N CYS A 214 0.66 17.98 14.06
CA CYS A 214 1.26 19.15 13.42
C CYS A 214 0.55 20.45 13.76
N PHE A 215 -0.70 20.39 14.22
CA PHE A 215 -1.51 21.57 14.53
C PHE A 215 -2.20 21.49 15.91
N PRO A 216 -1.50 21.05 16.99
CA PRO A 216 -2.12 20.91 18.32
C PRO A 216 -2.72 22.23 18.84
N GLN A 217 -2.17 23.37 18.43
CA GLN A 217 -2.66 24.71 18.79
C GLN A 217 -4.05 25.04 18.22
N HIS A 218 -4.46 24.38 17.13
CA HIS A 218 -5.76 24.61 16.47
C HIS A 218 -6.81 23.55 16.83
N LEU A 219 -6.42 22.45 17.47
CA LEU A 219 -7.34 21.34 17.76
C LEU A 219 -8.61 21.77 18.48
N LYS A 220 -8.49 22.61 19.52
CA LYS A 220 -9.66 23.09 20.27
C LYS A 220 -10.63 23.90 19.41
N GLU A 221 -10.11 24.66 18.45
CA GLU A 221 -10.90 25.46 17.53
C GLU A 221 -11.58 24.59 16.47
N TRP A 222 -10.90 23.55 15.99
CA TRP A 222 -11.39 22.67 14.93
C TRP A 222 -12.25 21.52 15.42
N GLU A 223 -12.13 21.12 16.69
CA GLU A 223 -12.85 19.99 17.28
C GLU A 223 -14.38 20.06 17.06
N PRO A 224 -15.08 21.22 17.23
CA PRO A 224 -16.50 21.30 16.93
C PRO A 224 -16.82 20.94 15.47
N LYS A 225 -16.02 21.41 14.51
CA LYS A 225 -16.23 21.12 13.09
C LYS A 225 -15.90 19.67 12.76
N ILE A 226 -14.86 19.11 13.36
CA ILE A 226 -14.52 17.69 13.22
C ILE A 226 -15.66 16.81 13.73
N LYS A 227 -16.25 17.13 14.89
CA LYS A 227 -17.39 16.40 15.45
C LYS A 227 -18.67 16.56 14.62
N GLU A 228 -18.87 17.68 13.95
CA GLU A 228 -19.96 17.84 12.98
C GLU A 228 -19.80 16.87 11.80
N MET A 229 -18.58 16.70 11.27
CA MET A 229 -18.30 15.80 10.14
C MET A 229 -18.17 14.33 10.55
N ILE A 230 -17.68 14.08 11.77
CA ILE A 230 -17.39 12.76 12.33
C ILE A 230 -17.96 12.73 13.76
N PRO A 231 -19.27 12.45 13.93
CA PRO A 231 -19.93 12.48 15.24
C PRO A 231 -19.27 11.57 16.29
N SER A 232 -18.61 10.50 15.87
CA SER A 232 -17.87 9.58 16.75
C SER A 232 -16.44 10.02 17.09
N TYR A 233 -16.00 11.21 16.69
CA TYR A 233 -14.63 11.66 16.95
C TYR A 233 -14.33 11.72 18.46
N GLY A 234 -13.28 11.01 18.87
CA GLY A 234 -12.89 10.85 20.28
C GLY A 234 -13.66 9.76 21.05
N VAL A 235 -14.53 8.99 20.38
CA VAL A 235 -15.32 7.93 21.02
C VAL A 235 -15.02 6.58 20.36
N LEU A 236 -14.77 5.56 21.19
CA LEU A 236 -14.66 4.17 20.73
C LEU A 236 -16.08 3.63 20.48
N LEU A 237 -16.47 3.50 19.21
CA LEU A 237 -17.78 2.95 18.83
C LEU A 237 -18.01 1.51 19.32
N SER A 238 -16.94 0.74 19.54
CA SER A 238 -17.03 -0.60 20.14
C SER A 238 -17.56 -0.58 21.58
N GLU A 239 -17.47 0.55 22.27
CA GLU A 239 -17.93 0.74 23.65
C GLU A 239 -19.22 1.57 23.72
N ASN A 240 -19.72 2.07 22.59
CA ASN A 240 -20.94 2.88 22.51
C ASN A 240 -21.87 2.37 21.40
N VAL A 241 -22.65 1.34 21.76
CA VAL A 241 -23.56 0.63 20.85
C VAL A 241 -24.67 1.53 20.31
N GLU A 242 -25.20 2.43 21.14
CA GLU A 242 -26.26 3.36 20.75
C GLU A 242 -25.76 4.32 19.65
N LEU A 243 -24.60 4.96 19.88
CA LEU A 243 -23.99 5.85 18.89
C LEU A 243 -23.61 5.11 17.60
N PHE A 244 -23.14 3.87 17.71
CA PHE A 244 -22.88 3.03 16.54
C PHE A 244 -24.15 2.84 15.70
N HIS A 245 -25.27 2.47 16.32
CA HIS A 245 -26.54 2.27 15.61
C HIS A 245 -27.07 3.56 14.98
N GLU A 246 -26.95 4.70 15.67
CA GLU A 246 -27.33 6.00 15.13
C GLU A 246 -26.54 6.35 13.87
N ILE A 247 -25.21 6.28 13.94
CA ILE A 247 -24.31 6.58 12.82
C ILE A 247 -24.53 5.61 11.67
N HIS A 248 -24.66 4.32 11.96
CA HIS A 248 -24.88 3.30 10.95
C HIS A 248 -26.20 3.55 10.19
N THR A 249 -27.28 3.83 10.92
CA THR A 249 -28.60 4.12 10.33
C THR A 249 -28.54 5.38 9.46
N SER A 250 -27.98 6.48 10.00
CA SER A 250 -27.84 7.74 9.27
C SER A 250 -26.99 7.62 8.00
N THR A 251 -25.88 6.88 8.09
CA THR A 251 -24.99 6.63 6.95
C THR A 251 -25.69 5.80 5.87
N SER A 252 -26.41 4.74 6.25
CA SER A 252 -27.12 3.89 5.29
C SER A 252 -28.24 4.63 4.57
N VAL A 253 -28.99 5.50 5.28
CA VAL A 253 -30.00 6.37 4.64
C VAL A 253 -29.34 7.35 3.67
N THR A 254 -28.26 8.01 4.10
CA THR A 254 -27.55 9.01 3.27
C THR A 254 -26.96 8.39 2.00
N LEU A 255 -26.47 7.16 2.08
CA LEU A 255 -25.88 6.44 0.95
C LEU A 255 -26.89 5.63 0.12
N GLY A 256 -28.18 5.62 0.51
CA GLY A 256 -29.22 4.86 -0.18
C GLY A 256 -29.01 3.34 -0.12
N LEU A 257 -28.46 2.85 0.99
CA LEU A 257 -28.17 1.42 1.22
C LEU A 257 -29.30 0.69 1.95
N ASN A 258 -30.32 1.43 2.42
CA ASN A 258 -31.53 0.95 3.08
C ASN A 258 -32.78 1.31 2.26
#